data_AF-A0A6A4IQX7-F1
#
_entry.id   AF-A0A6A4IQX7-F1
#
_cell.length_a   1.000
_cell.length_b   1.000
_cell.length_c   1.000
_cell.angle_alpha   90.00
_cell.angle_beta   90.00
_cell.angle_gamma   90.00
#
_symmetry.space_group_name_H-M   'P 1'
#
loop_
_entity.id
_entity.type
_entity.pdbx_description
1 polymer ?
#
loop_
_entity_poly.entity_id
_entity_poly.type
_entity_poly.pdbx_seq_one_letter_code
_entity_poly.pdbx_strand_id
1 'polypeptide(L)'
;MVISEVVNDGIRLSVDGRLIEQVARFKYLGQWVSETWSLEGELRGRIEIARGAFNNMRSILCRRDLSFALRWRVVKCYIWSILLYGVETWTLKVKDINRPEAFEMWLIRRVLRILWTA
;
A
#
# COMPACT_ATOMS: atom_id res chain seq x y z
N MET A 1 0.65 -22.68 -1.53
CA MET A 1 -0.71 -22.18 -1.82
C MET A 1 -0.76 -21.81 -3.30
N VAL A 2 -1.90 -22.00 -3.94
CA VAL A 2 -2.12 -21.70 -5.37
C VAL A 2 -3.19 -20.62 -5.48
N ILE A 3 -2.99 -19.68 -6.40
CA ILE A 3 -4.00 -18.68 -6.79
C ILE A 3 -4.24 -18.86 -8.28
N SER A 4 -5.50 -18.91 -8.69
CA SER A 4 -5.90 -18.90 -10.09
C SER A 4 -7.16 -18.07 -10.27
N GLU A 5 -7.24 -17.34 -11.37
CA GLU A 5 -8.41 -16.55 -11.74
C GLU A 5 -9.60 -17.44 -12.13
N VAL A 6 -9.31 -18.64 -12.67
CA VAL A 6 -10.31 -19.64 -13.02
C VAL A 6 -10.44 -20.63 -11.86
N VAL A 7 -11.66 -20.78 -11.35
CA VAL A 7 -12.02 -21.90 -10.46
C VAL A 7 -12.05 -23.15 -11.33
N ASN A 8 -10.95 -23.90 -11.31
CA ASN A 8 -10.80 -25.11 -12.11
C ASN A 8 -10.83 -26.30 -11.16
N ASP A 9 -12.03 -26.86 -10.93
CA ASP A 9 -12.26 -27.97 -9.99
C ASP A 9 -11.44 -29.24 -10.31
N GLY A 10 -10.82 -29.30 -11.49
CA GLY A 10 -10.00 -30.43 -11.96
C GLY A 10 -8.50 -30.32 -11.72
N ILE A 11 -7.94 -29.16 -11.34
CA ILE A 11 -6.48 -29.00 -11.25
C ILE A 11 -6.00 -29.22 -9.80
N ARG A 12 -5.49 -30.42 -9.53
CA ARG A 12 -4.91 -30.79 -8.23
C ARG A 12 -3.38 -30.75 -8.29
N LEU A 13 -2.80 -29.65 -7.83
CA LEU A 13 -1.34 -29.51 -7.72
C LEU A 13 -0.85 -30.15 -6.43
N SER A 14 0.20 -30.98 -6.54
CA SER A 14 0.87 -31.57 -5.39
C SER A 14 2.38 -31.39 -5.48
N VAL A 15 3.01 -31.19 -4.33
CA VAL A 15 4.46 -31.15 -4.17
C VAL A 15 4.81 -32.16 -3.08
N ASP A 16 5.73 -33.08 -3.38
CA ASP A 16 6.13 -34.18 -2.49
C ASP A 16 4.94 -34.99 -1.93
N GLY A 17 3.93 -35.24 -2.78
CA GLY A 17 2.72 -35.97 -2.41
C GLY A 17 1.74 -35.18 -1.53
N ARG A 18 2.03 -33.91 -1.20
CA ARG A 18 1.10 -33.02 -0.46
C ARG A 18 0.33 -32.15 -1.43
N LEU A 19 -0.99 -32.20 -1.34
CA LEU A 19 -1.88 -31.31 -2.09
C LEU A 19 -1.69 -29.86 -1.63
N ILE A 20 -1.55 -28.95 -2.59
CA ILE A 20 -1.45 -27.54 -2.30
C ILE A 20 -2.85 -26.93 -2.29
N GLU A 21 -3.19 -26.25 -1.19
CA GLU A 21 -4.44 -25.51 -1.06
C GLU A 21 -4.52 -24.36 -2.08
N GLN A 22 -5.68 -24.25 -2.73
CA GLN A 22 -6.05 -23.11 -3.55
C GLN A 22 -6.76 -22.07 -2.68
N VAL A 23 -6.26 -20.83 -2.71
CA VAL A 23 -6.77 -19.73 -1.88
C VAL A 23 -7.16 -18.54 -2.77
N ALA A 24 -8.19 -17.80 -2.37
CA ALA A 24 -8.65 -16.61 -3.12
C ALA A 24 -7.67 -15.42 -3.01
N ARG A 25 -6.96 -15.32 -1.87
CA ARG A 25 -5.95 -14.29 -1.62
C ARG A 25 -4.81 -14.82 -0.76
N PHE A 26 -3.61 -14.35 -1.03
CA PHE A 26 -2.40 -14.71 -0.30
C PHE A 26 -1.48 -13.51 -0.14
N LYS A 27 -0.77 -13.44 0.99
CA LYS A 27 0.23 -12.39 1.22
C LYS A 27 1.62 -12.93 0.87
N TYR A 28 2.15 -12.53 -0.28
CA TYR A 28 3.47 -12.93 -0.75
C TYR A 28 4.45 -11.76 -0.64
N LEU A 29 5.56 -11.98 0.10
CA LEU A 29 6.60 -10.96 0.34
C LEU A 29 6.04 -9.61 0.81
N GLY A 30 4.96 -9.64 1.57
CA GLY A 30 4.30 -8.44 2.07
C GLY A 30 3.23 -7.84 1.18
N GLN A 31 3.10 -8.24 -0.09
CA GLN A 31 2.05 -7.82 -1.03
C GLN A 31 0.87 -8.79 -1.00
N TRP A 32 -0.35 -8.28 -1.14
CA TRP A 32 -1.54 -9.07 -1.39
C TRP A 32 -1.64 -9.46 -2.86
N VAL A 33 -1.69 -10.76 -3.10
CA VAL A 33 -2.03 -11.36 -4.39
C VAL A 33 -3.44 -11.92 -4.28
N SER A 34 -4.30 -11.59 -5.25
CA SER A 34 -5.70 -12.03 -5.30
C SER A 34 -5.99 -12.73 -6.62
N GLU A 35 -6.96 -13.64 -6.62
CA GLU A 35 -7.45 -14.32 -7.83
C GLU A 35 -7.90 -13.39 -8.96
N THR A 36 -8.48 -12.23 -8.62
CA THR A 36 -8.95 -11.22 -9.57
C THR A 36 -7.85 -10.26 -10.04
N TRP A 37 -6.61 -10.47 -9.59
CA TRP A 37 -5.46 -9.58 -9.82
C TRP A 37 -5.76 -8.10 -9.51
N SER A 38 -6.69 -7.84 -8.58
CA SER A 38 -7.13 -6.49 -8.24
C SER A 38 -6.16 -5.81 -7.28
N LEU A 39 -5.65 -4.65 -7.69
CA LEU A 39 -4.73 -3.84 -6.90
C LEU A 39 -5.40 -3.14 -5.70
N GLU A 40 -6.73 -3.00 -5.71
CA GLU A 40 -7.45 -2.15 -4.75
C GLU A 40 -7.17 -2.52 -3.29
N GLY A 41 -7.15 -3.81 -2.97
CA GLY A 41 -6.89 -4.30 -1.62
C GLY A 41 -5.46 -4.00 -1.16
N GLU A 42 -4.48 -4.21 -2.03
CA GLU A 42 -3.07 -3.95 -1.74
C GLU A 42 -2.82 -2.45 -1.55
N LEU A 43 -3.31 -1.63 -2.49
CA LEU A 43 -3.13 -0.18 -2.43
C LEU A 43 -3.77 0.43 -1.18
N ARG A 44 -4.98 -0.03 -0.81
CA ARG A 44 -5.62 0.37 0.45
C ARG A 44 -4.77 -0.04 1.65
N GLY A 45 -4.27 -1.27 1.67
CA GLY A 45 -3.38 -1.75 2.73
C GLY A 45 -2.13 -0.90 2.88
N ARG A 46 -1.46 -0.56 1.77
CA ARG A 46 -0.26 0.27 1.74
C ARG A 46 -0.51 1.68 2.26
N ILE A 47 -1.63 2.29 1.87
CA ILE A 47 -2.05 3.60 2.35
C ILE A 47 -2.24 3.57 3.87
N GLU A 48 -2.89 2.55 4.43
CA GLU A 48 -3.09 2.46 5.88
C GLU A 48 -1.78 2.21 6.65
N ILE A 49 -0.86 1.39 6.11
CA ILE A 49 0.46 1.19 6.72
C ILE A 49 1.27 2.50 6.68
N ALA A 50 1.28 3.20 5.53
CA ALA A 50 1.95 4.49 5.38
C ALA A 50 1.35 5.56 6.29
N ARG A 51 0.02 5.58 6.45
CA ARG A 51 -0.69 6.44 7.41
C ARG A 51 -0.30 6.13 8.85
N GLY A 52 -0.20 4.86 9.22
CA GLY A 52 0.28 4.42 10.53
C GLY A 52 1.71 4.90 10.80
N ALA A 53 2.62 4.72 9.85
CA ALA A 53 3.99 5.21 9.94
C ALA A 53 4.05 6.73 10.11
N PHE A 54 3.25 7.48 9.35
CA PHE A 54 3.14 8.93 9.50
C PHE A 54 2.69 9.32 10.91
N ASN A 55 1.66 8.65 11.45
CA ASN A 55 1.16 8.92 12.80
C ASN A 55 2.22 8.64 13.88
N ASN A 56 3.01 7.58 13.72
CA ASN A 56 4.13 7.27 14.61
C ASN A 56 5.21 8.35 14.58
N MET A 57 5.45 8.96 13.42
CA MET A 57 6.44 10.04 13.24
C MET A 57 5.84 11.45 13.39
N ARG A 58 4.58 11.58 13.82
CA ARG A 58 3.86 12.86 13.84
C ARG A 58 4.56 13.94 14.67
N SER A 59 5.23 13.58 15.76
CA SER A 59 5.99 14.49 16.62
C SER A 59 7.09 15.24 15.87
N ILE A 60 7.70 14.59 14.87
CA ILE A 60 8.76 15.16 14.02
C ILE A 60 8.15 15.83 12.79
N LEU A 61 7.21 15.16 12.12
CA LEU A 61 6.64 15.61 10.84
C LEU A 61 5.72 16.83 10.98
N CYS A 62 5.14 17.06 12.15
CA CYS A 62 4.31 18.23 12.44
C CYS A 62 4.98 19.26 13.36
N ARG A 63 6.30 19.12 13.63
CA ARG A 63 7.09 20.05 14.44
C ARG A 63 7.28 21.39 13.70
N ARG A 64 7.14 22.51 14.43
CA ARG A 64 7.18 23.88 13.85
C ARG A 64 8.59 24.44 13.68
N ASP A 65 9.51 23.98 14.50
CA ASP A 65 10.92 24.38 14.51
C ASP A 65 11.74 23.70 13.41
N LEU A 66 11.24 22.63 12.82
CA LEU A 66 11.85 22.00 11.66
C LEU A 66 11.35 22.65 10.36
N SER A 67 12.30 22.93 9.45
CA SER A 67 11.96 23.44 8.12
C SER A 67 11.05 22.47 7.39
N PHE A 68 10.14 23.00 6.56
CA PHE A 68 9.26 22.17 5.73
C PHE A 68 10.07 21.24 4.82
N ALA A 69 11.15 21.75 4.21
CA ALA A 69 12.01 20.97 3.33
C ALA A 69 12.59 19.73 4.03
N LEU A 70 13.03 19.86 5.29
CA LEU A 70 13.54 18.74 6.07
C LEU A 70 12.44 17.72 6.36
N ARG A 71 11.29 18.18 6.84
CA ARG A 71 10.13 17.31 7.14
C ARG A 71 9.65 16.58 5.88
N TRP A 72 9.64 17.26 4.74
CA TRP A 72 9.27 16.69 3.45
C TRP A 72 10.27 15.65 2.95
N ARG A 73 11.58 15.86 3.19
CA ARG A 73 12.60 14.84 2.90
C ARG A 73 12.40 13.57 3.74
N VAL A 74 12.09 13.70 5.02
CA VAL A 74 11.78 12.56 5.90
C VAL A 74 10.55 11.80 5.38
N VAL A 75 9.51 12.54 5.01
CA VAL A 75 8.29 11.98 4.40
C VAL A 75 8.61 11.18 3.13
N LYS A 76 9.38 11.76 2.19
CA LYS A 76 9.81 11.08 0.96
C LYS A 76 10.67 9.85 1.22
N CYS A 77 11.51 9.89 2.26
CA CYS A 77 12.41 8.79 2.58
C CYS A 77 11.67 7.60 3.21
N TYR A 78 10.77 7.84 4.16
CA TYR A 78 10.14 6.77 4.94
C TYR A 78 8.69 6.49 4.54
N ILE A 79 7.87 7.52 4.32
CA ILE A 79 6.44 7.31 4.07
C ILE A 79 6.20 6.89 2.62
N TRP A 80 6.89 7.54 1.67
CA TRP A 80 6.79 7.17 0.24
C TRP A 80 7.37 5.78 -0.03
N SER A 81 8.47 5.41 0.62
CA SER A 81 9.04 4.06 0.46
C SER A 81 8.08 2.96 0.95
N ILE A 82 7.36 3.19 2.04
CA ILE A 82 6.32 2.28 2.53
C ILE A 82 5.14 2.21 1.56
N LEU A 83 4.68 3.37 1.08
CA LEU A 83 3.56 3.46 0.15
C LEU A 83 3.86 2.76 -1.17
N LEU A 84 5.03 2.99 -1.74
CA LEU A 84 5.45 2.52 -3.06
C LEU A 84 6.10 1.14 -3.04
N TYR A 85 6.18 0.49 -1.89
CA TYR A 85 6.76 -0.85 -1.82
C TYR A 85 5.96 -1.81 -2.73
N GLY A 86 6.66 -2.47 -3.67
CA GLY A 86 6.10 -3.41 -4.63
C GLY A 86 5.39 -2.76 -5.83
N VAL A 87 5.54 -1.44 -6.03
CA VAL A 87 4.93 -0.72 -7.16
C VAL A 87 5.34 -1.29 -8.52
N GLU A 88 6.50 -1.94 -8.64
CA GLU A 88 6.92 -2.58 -9.90
C GLU A 88 5.97 -3.71 -10.34
N THR A 89 5.18 -4.25 -9.42
CA THR A 89 4.23 -5.34 -9.67
C THR A 89 2.79 -4.86 -9.85
N TRP A 90 2.54 -3.55 -9.69
CA TRP A 90 1.20 -2.99 -9.72
C TRP A 90 0.73 -2.72 -11.15
N THR A 91 -0.39 -3.35 -11.53
CA THR A 91 -1.11 -3.00 -12.76
C THR A 91 -2.05 -1.83 -12.49
N LEU A 92 -1.53 -0.60 -12.58
CA LEU A 92 -2.28 0.63 -12.30
C LEU A 92 -3.37 0.88 -13.35
N LYS A 93 -4.63 0.97 -12.90
CA LYS A 93 -5.74 1.52 -13.71
C LYS A 93 -5.92 3.00 -13.37
N VAL A 94 -6.55 3.77 -14.27
CA VAL A 94 -6.82 5.21 -14.04
C VAL A 94 -7.53 5.45 -12.70
N LYS A 95 -8.50 4.59 -12.35
CA LYS A 95 -9.23 4.65 -11.07
C LYS A 95 -8.36 4.44 -9.82
N ASP A 96 -7.22 3.75 -9.98
CA ASP A 96 -6.34 3.40 -8.87
C ASP A 96 -5.35 4.53 -8.56
N ILE A 97 -5.00 5.36 -9.54
CA ILE A 97 -4.09 6.52 -9.40
C ILE A 97 -4.67 7.61 -8.48
N ASN A 98 -5.99 7.79 -8.48
CA ASN A 98 -6.64 8.80 -7.65
C ASN A 98 -6.41 8.58 -6.13
N ARG A 99 -6.17 7.33 -5.70
CA ARG A 99 -5.98 6.99 -4.28
C ARG A 99 -4.63 7.46 -3.71
N PRO A 100 -3.46 7.16 -4.32
CA PRO A 100 -2.19 7.70 -3.86
C PRO A 100 -2.11 9.22 -4.00
N GLU A 101 -2.73 9.83 -5.01
CA GLU A 101 -2.82 11.30 -5.12
C GLU A 101 -3.60 11.92 -3.95
N ALA A 102 -4.76 11.36 -3.61
CA ALA A 102 -5.53 11.79 -2.45
C ALA A 102 -4.74 11.60 -1.14
N PHE A 103 -3.96 10.53 -1.03
CA PHE A 103 -3.10 10.28 0.12
C PHE A 103 -1.92 11.28 0.20
N GLU A 104 -1.29 11.61 -0.92
CA GLU A 104 -0.25 12.65 -0.99
C GLU A 104 -0.80 14.00 -0.54
N MET A 105 -1.97 14.39 -1.02
CA MET A 105 -2.64 15.62 -0.59
C MET A 105 -2.96 15.62 0.91
N TRP A 106 -3.40 14.48 1.46
CA TRP A 106 -3.62 14.32 2.90
C TRP A 106 -2.32 14.51 3.69
N LEU A 107 -1.21 13.96 3.20
CA LEU A 107 0.12 14.07 3.79
C LEU A 107 0.64 15.50 3.80
N ILE A 108 0.58 16.18 2.65
CA ILE A 108 1.01 17.58 2.50
C ILE A 108 0.24 18.47 3.47
N ARG A 109 -1.09 18.34 3.52
CA ARG A 109 -1.93 19.11 4.45
C ARG A 109 -1.55 18.86 5.90
N ARG A 110 -1.26 17.62 6.29
CA ARG A 110 -0.87 17.25 7.67
C ARG A 110 0.51 17.79 8.04
N VAL A 111 1.48 17.74 7.13
CA VAL A 111 2.83 18.30 7.35
C VAL A 111 2.77 19.83 7.45
N LEU A 112 2.00 20.48 6.57
CA LEU A 112 1.80 21.94 6.59
C LEU A 112 0.84 22.40 7.70
N ARG A 113 0.15 21.48 8.36
CA ARG A 113 -0.90 21.74 9.36
C ARG A 113 -2.02 22.64 8.85
N ILE A 114 -2.39 22.49 7.58
CA ILE A 114 -3.53 23.18 6.98
C ILE A 114 -4.80 22.57 7.57
N LEU A 115 -5.60 23.41 8.24
CA LEU A 115 -6.93 23.04 8.73
C LEU A 115 -7.91 22.95 7.56
N TRP A 116 -8.97 22.18 7.73
CA TRP A 116 -10.08 22.19 6.78
C TRP A 116 -10.81 23.52 6.91
N THR A 117 -10.65 24.39 5.91
CA THR A 117 -11.48 25.57 5.74
C THR A 117 -12.74 25.12 5.00
N ALA A 118 -13.88 25.18 5.70
CA ALA A 118 -15.21 24.98 5.15
C ALA A 118 -15.52 26.07 4.11
#